data_AF-A0A353EZ41-F1
#
_entry.id   AF-A0A353EZ41-F1
#
_cell.length_a   1.000
_cell.length_b   1.000
_cell.length_c   1.000
_cell.angle_alpha   90.00
_cell.angle_beta   90.00
_cell.angle_gamma   90.00
#
_symmetry.space_group_name_H-M   'P 1'
#
loop_
_entity.id
_entity.type
_entity.pdbx_description
1 polymer ?
#
loop_
_entity_poly.entity_id
_entity_poly.type
_entity_poly.pdbx_seq_one_letter_code
_entity_poly.pdbx_strand_id
1 'polypeptide(L)' 'ERGLGGCIVGSFNRAEIAKLLPAHVVPKLVLAIGRPDERVELTDPAPDGSVTYYRRDGVHYVEKRRTEELLL' A
#
# COMPACT_ATOMS: atom_id res chain seq x y z
N GLU A 1 -16.77 -7.03 -6.57
CA GLU A 1 -16.08 -5.75 -6.35
C GLU A 1 -16.43 -4.71 -7.41
N ARG A 2 -16.00 -3.44 -7.24
CA ARG A 2 -16.32 -2.30 -8.12
C ARG A 2 -15.26 -1.97 -9.19
N GLY A 3 -14.16 -2.72 -9.27
CA GLY A 3 -13.07 -2.46 -10.22
C GLY A 3 -12.24 -1.20 -9.92
N LEU A 4 -12.26 -0.72 -8.67
CA LEU A 4 -11.45 0.40 -8.20
C LEU A 4 -10.19 -0.13 -7.52
N GLY A 5 -9.10 0.62 -7.63
CA GLY A 5 -7.90 0.43 -6.83
C GLY A 5 -7.94 1.29 -5.58
N GLY A 6 -7.05 1.00 -4.64
CA GLY A 6 -6.85 1.86 -3.49
C GLY A 6 -5.47 1.73 -2.86
N CYS A 7 -5.10 2.75 -2.09
CA CYS A 7 -3.85 2.79 -1.34
C CYS A 7 -4.14 3.18 0.11
N ILE A 8 -3.68 2.35 1.05
CA ILE A 8 -3.77 2.61 2.48
C ILE A 8 -2.56 3.44 2.88
N VAL A 9 -2.81 4.67 3.34
CA VAL A 9 -1.77 5.63 3.72
C VAL A 9 -1.75 5.80 5.23
N GLY A 10 -0.68 5.31 5.86
CA GLY A 10 -0.41 5.54 7.29
C GLY A 10 0.46 6.78 7.56
N SER A 11 1.27 7.18 6.57
CA SER A 11 2.16 8.35 6.60
C SER A 11 1.44 9.58 6.06
N PHE A 12 0.56 10.18 6.86
CA PHE A 12 -0.16 11.41 6.50
C PHE A 12 -0.07 12.43 7.65
N ASN A 13 -0.36 13.70 7.35
CA ASN A 13 -0.40 14.74 8.36
C ASN A 13 -1.68 14.61 9.22
N ARG A 14 -1.55 13.89 10.33
CA ARG A 14 -2.68 13.62 11.24
C ARG A 14 -3.30 14.89 11.81
N ALA A 15 -2.47 15.89 12.14
CA ALA A 15 -2.92 17.13 12.74
C ALA A 15 -3.79 17.96 11.78
N GLU A 16 -3.38 18.07 10.51
CA GLU A 16 -4.16 18.80 9.51
C GLU A 16 -5.46 18.08 9.17
N ILE A 17 -5.44 16.74 9.01
CA ILE A 17 -6.65 15.97 8.74
C ILE A 17 -7.63 16.03 9.93
N ALA A 18 -7.14 15.99 11.17
CA ALA A 18 -8.01 16.06 12.35
C ALA A 18 -8.83 17.36 12.42
N LYS A 19 -8.30 18.48 11.93
CA LYS A 19 -9.02 19.77 11.88
C LYS A 19 -10.27 19.73 10.98
N LEU A 20 -10.34 18.78 10.05
CA LEU A 20 -11.45 18.60 9.12
C LEU A 20 -12.51 17.62 9.66
N LEU A 21 -12.27 16.99 10.81
CA LEU A 21 -13.11 15.94 11.38
C LEU A 21 -13.79 16.42 12.67
N PRO A 22 -14.89 15.78 13.09
CA PRO A 22 -15.48 16.04 14.39
C PRO A 22 -14.47 15.83 15.52
N ALA A 23 -14.52 16.66 16.56
CA ALA A 23 -13.50 16.69 17.63
C ALA A 23 -13.29 15.36 18.38
N HIS A 24 -14.28 14.46 18.38
CA HIS A 24 -14.20 13.15 19.03
C HIS A 24 -13.65 12.04 18.12
N VAL A 25 -13.33 12.35 16.86
CA VAL A 25 -12.82 11.38 15.88
C VAL A 25 -11.31 11.52 15.72
N VAL A 26 -10.60 10.40 15.78
CA VAL A 26 -9.15 10.35 15.59
C VAL A 26 -8.82 9.63 14.28
N PRO A 27 -8.22 10.30 13.27
CA PRO A 27 -7.89 9.66 12.01
C PRO A 27 -6.72 8.65 12.19
N LYS A 28 -6.93 7.41 11.75
CA LYS A 28 -5.94 6.33 11.86
C LYS A 28 -5.18 6.07 10.57
N LEU A 29 -5.90 6.01 9.45
CA LEU A 29 -5.39 5.77 8.10
C LEU A 29 -6.21 6.60 7.11
N VAL A 30 -5.65 6.87 5.95
CA VAL A 30 -6.37 7.38 4.78
C VAL A 30 -6.45 6.28 3.74
N LEU A 31 -7.62 6.04 3.17
CA LEU A 31 -7.80 5.13 2.03
C LEU A 31 -8.04 5.98 0.78
N ALA A 32 -7.00 6.12 -0.06
CA ALA A 32 -7.16 6.70 -1.38
C ALA A 32 -7.84 5.69 -2.30
N ILE A 33 -8.88 6.09 -3.03
CA ILE A 33 -9.65 5.21 -3.93
C ILE A 33 -9.78 5.88 -5.29
N GLY A 34 -9.57 5.10 -6.37
CA GLY A 34 -9.69 5.60 -7.73
C GLY A 34 -9.69 4.49 -8.77
N ARG A 35 -9.83 4.84 -10.06
CA ARG A 35 -9.57 3.90 -11.16
C ARG A 35 -8.05 3.65 -11.21
N PRO A 36 -7.59 2.38 -11.24
CA PRO A 36 -6.16 2.08 -11.40
C PRO A 36 -5.62 2.64 -12.71
N ASP A 37 -4.39 3.16 -12.67
CA ASP A 37 -3.67 3.69 -13.84
C ASP A 37 -2.22 3.17 -13.93
N GLU A 38 -1.88 2.15 -13.13
CA GLU A 38 -0.58 1.46 -13.17
C GLU A 38 -0.78 -0.06 -13.11
N ARG A 39 0.17 -0.81 -13.69
CA ARG A 39 0.23 -2.28 -13.59
C ARG A 39 1.05 -2.66 -12.37
N VAL A 40 0.50 -3.50 -11.51
CA VAL A 40 1.17 -4.04 -10.32
C VAL A 40 1.41 -5.53 -10.51
N GLU A 41 2.63 -5.99 -10.21
CA GLU A 41 3.00 -7.40 -10.23
C GLU A 41 3.59 -7.82 -8.90
N LEU A 42 3.16 -8.99 -8.42
CA LEU A 42 3.76 -9.63 -7.26
C LEU A 42 4.88 -10.56 -7.72
N THR A 43 6.01 -10.54 -7.02
CA THR A 43 7.13 -11.44 -7.28
C THR A 43 7.59 -12.08 -5.98
N ASP A 44 8.37 -13.16 -6.10
CA ASP A 44 9.14 -13.68 -4.98
C ASP A 44 10.09 -12.61 -4.42
N PRO A 45 10.61 -12.78 -3.19
CA PRO A 45 11.58 -11.87 -2.60
C PRO A 45 12.85 -11.79 -3.44
N ALA A 46 13.55 -10.66 -3.36
CA ALA A 46 14.87 -10.55 -3.95
C ALA A 46 15.83 -11.62 -3.37
N PRO A 47 16.91 -12.00 -4.08
CA PRO A 47 17.86 -13.00 -3.60
C PRO A 47 18.48 -12.69 -2.23
N ASP A 48 18.53 -11.41 -1.84
CA ASP A 48 19.01 -10.93 -0.54
C ASP A 48 17.92 -10.90 0.56
N GLY A 49 16.70 -11.34 0.23
CA GLY A 49 15.54 -11.34 1.11
C GLY A 49 14.82 -9.98 1.23
N SER A 50 15.20 -8.98 0.43
CA SER A 50 14.46 -7.72 0.35
C SER A 50 13.02 -7.94 -0.11
N VAL A 51 12.12 -7.10 0.42
CA VAL A 51 10.70 -7.00 0.02
C VAL A 51 10.35 -5.56 -0.40
N THR A 52 11.36 -4.82 -0.84
CA THR A 52 11.24 -3.41 -1.19
C THR A 52 10.67 -3.30 -2.59
N TYR A 53 9.50 -2.68 -2.73
CA TYR A 53 8.90 -2.46 -4.04
C TYR A 53 9.79 -1.57 -4.91
N TYR A 54 9.71 -1.75 -6.23
CA TYR A 54 10.41 -0.94 -7.21
C TYR A 54 9.59 -0.78 -8.49
N ARG A 55 10.07 0.06 -9.41
CA ARG A 55 9.46 0.25 -10.73
C ARG A 55 10.46 -0.05 -11.84
N ARG A 56 10.00 -0.76 -12.87
CA ARG A 56 10.76 -1.03 -14.10
C ARG A 56 9.78 -1.11 -15.26
N ASP A 57 10.10 -0.45 -16.37
CA ASP A 57 9.32 -0.48 -17.62
C ASP A 57 7.82 -0.20 -17.43
N GLY A 58 7.49 0.72 -16.52
CA GLY A 58 6.10 1.12 -16.23
C GLY A 58 5.32 0.14 -15.33
N VAL A 59 5.94 -0.93 -14.84
CA VAL A 59 5.33 -1.89 -13.91
C VAL A 59 5.83 -1.64 -12.49
N HIS A 60 4.90 -1.68 -11.53
CA HIS A 60 5.17 -1.62 -10.10
C HIS A 60 5.31 -3.03 -9.54
N TYR A 61 6.53 -3.42 -9.18
CA TYR A 61 6.84 -4.74 -8.64
C TYR A 61 6.79 -4.70 -7.12
N VAL A 62 6.05 -5.63 -6.52
CA VAL A 62 5.93 -5.79 -5.08
C VAL A 62 6.41 -7.18 -4.70
N GLU A 63 7.62 -7.24 -4.18
CA GLU A 63 8.23 -8.46 -3.67
C GLU A 63 7.51 -8.94 -2.40
N LYS A 64 7.10 -10.21 -2.38
CA LYS A 64 6.35 -10.81 -1.26
C LYS A 64 7.07 -12.05 -0.76
N ARG A 65 7.16 -12.19 0.57
CA ARG A 65 7.58 -13.44 1.22
C ARG A 65 6.68 -14.58 0.76
N ARG A 66 7.31 -15.73 0.50
CA ARG A 66 6.59 -16.96 0.19
C ARG A 66 5.90 -17.50 1.44
N THR A 67 4.84 -18.25 1.25
CA THR A 67 4.03 -18.77 2.36
C THR A 67 4.86 -19.61 3.33
N GLU A 68 5.81 -20.40 2.81
CA GLU A 68 6.68 -21.27 3.62
C GLU A 68 7.58 -20.47 4.58
N GLU A 69 7.90 -19.22 4.24
CA GLU A 69 8.68 -18.32 5.11
C GLU A 69 7.83 -17.69 6.23
N LEU A 70 6.51 -17.86 6.19
CA LEU A 70 5.55 -17.31 7.16
C LEU A 70 5.04 -18.36 8.16
N LEU A 71 5.32 -19.64 7.91
CA LEU A 71 4.91 -20.75 8.76
C LEU A 71 5.98 -21.04 9.81
N LEU A 72 5.54 -21.36 11.03
CA LEU A 72 6.39 -21.72 12.18
C LEU A 72 6.58 -23.24 12.27
#